data_AF-A0A921P0J9-F1
#
_entry.id   AF-A0A921P0J9-F1
#
_cell.length_a   1.000
_cell.length_b   1.000
_cell.length_c   1.000
_cell.angle_alpha   90.00
_cell.angle_beta   90.00
_cell.angle_gamma   90.00
#
_symmetry.space_group_name_H-M   'P 1'
#
loop_
_entity.id
_entity.type
_entity.pdbx_description
1 polymer ?
#
loop_
_entity_poly.entity_id
_entity_poly.type
_entity_poly.pdbx_seq_one_letter_code
_entity_poly.pdbx_strand_id
1 'polypeptide(L)'
;HASSTTGSAAGLPAADPVVDEAWISPPLEGEELDSLAAWQDEDGRVLVVATAKSSHRLSVFDAASGARLRTFGGPGQGPGQFARPNGIAVFGDLLFVVERDNHRVQVLSLPAFEPLGSFGQEQLRLPYGLWVYEHAPGEVTVLVTDSFMQDFANAVPPPREQLAERVKRFRVAVDEDGVLRARYDGAFGDTGEGALFMVESIAGDPAGGRLLIAEEDRRVGSTLREYALDGRYLGRSLPPLRGEAEGVALWECEGGEGYWIAVEQLRPTRFHVLERDTLRSAGVFTGSRTARTDGIAVFAGPTPRFPGGILFALHDDRAVAAFDLGEVARSLRLSPRCGG
;
A
#
# COMPACT_ATOMS: atom_id res chain seq x y z
N HIS A 1 40.83 -21.41 44.43
CA HIS A 1 40.47 -21.20 43.03
C HIS A 1 39.10 -20.54 42.96
N ALA A 2 39.05 -19.21 42.85
CA ALA A 2 37.81 -18.48 42.65
C ALA A 2 37.54 -18.39 41.14
N SER A 3 36.47 -19.04 40.70
CA SER A 3 36.00 -19.03 39.31
C SER A 3 35.30 -17.71 39.01
N SER A 4 35.96 -16.82 38.27
CA SER A 4 35.35 -15.62 37.71
C SER A 4 34.54 -15.99 36.47
N THR A 5 33.22 -16.05 36.58
CA THR A 5 32.32 -16.11 35.44
C THR A 5 32.28 -14.73 34.77
N THR A 6 32.96 -14.59 33.63
CA THR A 6 32.82 -13.43 32.75
C THR A 6 31.44 -13.49 32.09
N GLY A 7 30.55 -12.60 32.52
CA GLY A 7 29.28 -12.36 31.84
C GLY A 7 29.53 -11.85 30.43
N SER A 8 29.05 -12.60 29.44
CA SER A 8 28.95 -12.15 28.05
C SER A 8 28.04 -10.92 28.03
N ALA A 9 28.60 -9.76 27.75
CA ALA A 9 27.80 -8.58 27.40
C ALA A 9 26.99 -8.92 26.14
N ALA A 10 25.68 -9.05 26.30
CA ALA A 10 24.77 -9.08 25.16
C ALA A 10 24.99 -7.77 24.39
N GLY A 11 25.58 -7.86 23.20
CA GLY A 11 25.78 -6.69 22.34
C GLY A 11 24.45 -6.01 22.10
N LEU A 12 24.42 -4.68 22.20
CA LEU A 12 23.27 -3.89 21.77
C LEU A 12 22.88 -4.34 20.35
N PRO A 13 21.58 -4.51 20.05
CA PRO A 13 21.17 -4.84 18.69
C PRO A 13 21.76 -3.80 17.73
N ALA A 14 22.34 -4.28 16.62
CA ALA A 14 22.85 -3.39 15.59
C ALA A 14 21.71 -2.47 15.12
N ALA A 15 22.03 -1.19 14.91
CA ALA A 15 21.06 -0.25 14.37
C ALA A 15 20.56 -0.73 13.00
N ASP A 16 19.30 -0.43 12.68
CA ASP A 16 18.73 -0.72 11.36
C ASP A 16 19.61 -0.05 10.28
N PRO A 17 19.98 -0.74 9.19
CA PRO A 17 20.71 -0.14 8.10
C PRO A 17 19.94 1.02 7.48
N VAL A 18 20.69 2.04 7.06
CA VAL A 18 20.17 3.19 6.32
C VAL A 18 20.41 2.94 4.84
N VAL A 19 19.36 3.02 4.03
CA VAL A 19 19.42 3.01 2.56
C VAL A 19 19.07 4.41 2.10
N ASP A 20 19.98 5.07 1.40
CA ASP A 20 19.73 6.43 0.92
C ASP A 20 18.62 6.46 -0.13
N GLU A 21 17.82 7.52 -0.13
CA GLU A 21 16.86 7.72 -1.21
C GLU A 21 17.60 8.03 -2.51
N ALA A 22 17.28 7.32 -3.58
CA ALA A 22 17.79 7.62 -4.93
C ALA A 22 17.32 9.02 -5.40
N TRP A 23 16.13 9.42 -4.95
CA TRP A 23 15.61 10.77 -5.04
C TRP A 23 14.44 10.98 -4.07
N ILE A 24 14.19 12.24 -3.73
CA ILE A 24 12.94 12.70 -3.11
C ILE A 24 12.43 13.84 -3.97
N SER A 25 11.16 13.81 -4.37
CA SER A 25 10.55 14.87 -5.16
C SER A 25 10.53 16.19 -4.36
N PRO A 26 10.49 17.36 -5.03
CA PRO A 26 10.15 18.61 -4.35
C PRO A 26 8.82 18.46 -3.59
N PRO A 27 8.67 19.12 -2.42
CA PRO A 27 7.44 19.05 -1.64
C PRO A 27 6.29 19.75 -2.36
N LEU A 28 5.10 19.17 -2.25
CA LEU A 28 3.82 19.69 -2.72
C LEU A 28 3.02 20.22 -1.54
N GLU A 29 3.25 21.49 -1.21
CA GLU A 29 2.64 22.14 -0.05
C GLU A 29 1.11 22.20 -0.16
N GLY A 30 0.42 21.75 0.90
CA GLY A 30 -1.04 21.78 0.99
C GLY A 30 -1.78 20.73 0.15
N GLU A 31 -1.08 19.77 -0.46
CA GLU A 31 -1.71 18.73 -1.28
C GLU A 31 -2.07 17.47 -0.48
N GLU A 32 -1.33 17.17 0.59
CA GLU A 32 -1.57 16.03 1.51
C GLU A 32 -1.59 14.69 0.74
N LEU A 33 -0.41 14.28 0.24
CA LEU A 33 -0.23 13.01 -0.47
C LEU A 33 -0.48 11.81 0.45
N ASP A 34 -1.03 10.70 -0.07
CA ASP A 34 -1.49 9.57 0.79
C ASP A 34 -1.16 8.16 0.27
N SER A 35 -1.54 7.83 -0.96
CA SER A 35 -1.28 6.51 -1.56
C SER A 35 -0.58 6.61 -2.89
N LEU A 36 0.14 5.54 -3.25
CA LEU A 36 0.97 5.46 -4.45
C LEU A 36 0.60 4.24 -5.30
N ALA A 37 0.65 4.40 -6.63
CA ALA A 37 0.68 3.30 -7.57
C ALA A 37 1.73 3.55 -8.65
N ALA A 38 2.41 2.50 -9.09
CA ALA A 38 3.33 2.54 -10.22
C ALA A 38 2.69 1.93 -11.45
N TRP A 39 2.94 2.50 -12.62
CA TRP A 39 2.48 2.00 -13.91
C TRP A 39 3.58 2.18 -14.95
N GLN A 40 3.69 1.22 -15.87
CA GLN A 40 4.63 1.26 -16.99
C GLN A 40 3.85 1.38 -18.29
N ASP A 41 4.21 2.34 -19.14
CA ASP A 41 3.64 2.47 -20.47
C ASP A 41 4.24 1.48 -21.47
N GLU A 42 3.65 1.40 -22.67
CA GLU A 42 4.09 0.50 -23.75
C GLU A 42 5.53 0.78 -24.22
N ASP A 43 6.02 2.02 -24.04
CA ASP A 43 7.40 2.42 -24.36
C ASP A 43 8.40 2.07 -23.23
N GLY A 44 7.92 1.46 -22.15
CA GLY A 44 8.71 1.03 -21.01
C GLY A 44 8.99 2.13 -19.99
N ARG A 45 8.41 3.32 -20.14
CA ARG A 45 8.53 4.40 -19.17
C ARG A 45 7.67 4.09 -17.95
N VAL A 46 8.26 4.25 -16.78
CA VAL A 46 7.55 4.06 -15.50
C VAL A 46 7.11 5.40 -14.94
N LEU A 47 5.85 5.48 -14.54
CA LEU A 47 5.24 6.60 -13.85
C LEU A 47 4.84 6.16 -12.44
N VAL A 48 4.89 7.10 -11.50
CA VAL A 48 4.24 6.93 -10.19
C VAL A 48 3.10 7.93 -10.07
N VAL A 49 1.96 7.47 -9.59
CA VAL A 49 0.77 8.28 -9.37
C VAL A 49 0.51 8.33 -7.88
N ALA A 50 0.38 9.54 -7.34
CA ALA A 50 0.03 9.79 -5.94
C ALA A 50 -1.37 10.39 -5.84
N THR A 51 -2.16 9.90 -4.88
CA THR A 51 -3.37 10.61 -4.43
C THR A 51 -2.99 11.85 -3.62
N ALA A 52 -3.80 12.90 -3.70
CA ALA A 52 -3.63 14.13 -2.93
C ALA A 52 -4.96 14.49 -2.26
N LYS A 53 -5.06 14.23 -0.96
CA LYS A 53 -6.28 14.27 -0.15
C LYS A 53 -6.89 15.67 -0.13
N SER A 54 -6.09 16.67 0.23
CA SER A 54 -6.54 18.05 0.45
C SER A 54 -6.83 18.81 -0.84
N SER A 55 -6.14 18.47 -1.92
CA SER A 55 -6.27 19.17 -3.20
C SER A 55 -7.20 18.48 -4.20
N HIS A 56 -7.78 17.34 -3.80
CA HIS A 56 -8.78 16.58 -4.54
C HIS A 56 -8.32 16.18 -5.96
N ARG A 57 -7.07 15.74 -6.09
CA ARG A 57 -6.47 15.41 -7.39
C ARG A 57 -5.49 14.26 -7.30
N LEU A 58 -5.00 13.84 -8.46
CA LEU A 58 -3.85 12.95 -8.59
C LEU A 58 -2.63 13.75 -9.03
N SER A 59 -1.45 13.39 -8.53
CA SER A 59 -0.16 13.92 -8.99
C SER A 59 0.66 12.81 -9.63
N VAL A 60 1.20 13.06 -10.82
CA VAL A 60 1.96 12.07 -11.61
C VAL A 60 3.43 12.48 -11.65
N PHE A 61 4.33 11.56 -11.35
CA PHE A 61 5.77 11.77 -11.37
C PHE A 61 6.46 10.77 -12.29
N ASP A 62 7.59 11.20 -12.82
CA ASP A 62 8.53 10.35 -13.51
C ASP A 62 9.28 9.47 -12.50
N ALA A 63 9.18 8.14 -12.65
CA ALA A 63 9.79 7.19 -11.71
C ALA A 63 11.32 7.28 -11.68
N ALA A 64 11.94 7.64 -12.80
CA ALA A 64 13.41 7.70 -12.88
C ALA A 64 13.97 8.92 -12.16
N SER A 65 13.33 10.09 -12.30
CA SER A 65 13.88 11.36 -11.83
C SER A 65 13.18 11.96 -10.61
N GLY A 66 11.97 11.50 -10.28
CA GLY A 66 11.11 12.15 -9.28
C GLY A 66 10.51 13.48 -9.74
N ALA A 67 10.68 13.83 -11.03
CA ALA A 67 10.10 15.05 -11.59
C ALA A 67 8.58 14.92 -11.66
N ARG A 68 7.85 15.90 -11.10
CA ARG A 68 6.41 16.00 -11.26
C ARG A 68 6.09 16.36 -12.71
N LEU A 69 5.31 15.52 -13.37
CA LEU A 69 4.97 15.66 -14.78
C LEU A 69 3.66 16.40 -14.98
N ARG A 70 2.62 16.03 -14.22
CA ARG A 70 1.29 16.62 -14.34
C ARG A 70 0.43 16.33 -13.11
N THR A 71 -0.73 16.98 -13.09
CA THR A 71 -1.86 16.64 -12.20
C THR A 71 -3.06 16.22 -13.02
N PHE A 72 -3.95 15.45 -12.41
CA PHE A 72 -5.22 15.07 -13.02
C PHE A 72 -6.39 15.24 -12.04
N GLY A 73 -7.51 15.72 -12.56
CA GLY A 73 -8.76 15.93 -11.84
C GLY A 73 -8.80 17.19 -10.98
N GLY A 74 -9.79 17.22 -10.07
CA GLY A 74 -10.08 18.32 -9.19
C GLY A 74 -11.34 18.04 -8.34
N PRO A 75 -11.71 18.94 -7.42
CA PRO A 75 -12.82 18.72 -6.52
C PRO A 75 -14.15 18.55 -7.26
N GLY A 76 -14.92 17.53 -6.90
CA GLY A 76 -16.27 17.33 -7.42
C GLY A 76 -16.75 15.88 -7.35
N GLN A 77 -17.90 15.62 -7.97
CA GLN A 77 -18.57 14.31 -8.00
C GLN A 77 -18.70 13.76 -9.42
N GLY A 78 -18.35 14.55 -10.45
CA GLY A 78 -18.41 14.12 -11.83
C GLY A 78 -17.30 13.13 -12.21
N PRO A 79 -17.35 12.57 -13.43
CA PRO A 79 -16.24 11.80 -13.99
C PRO A 79 -14.96 12.63 -14.07
N GLY A 80 -13.83 12.06 -13.63
CA GLY A 80 -12.52 12.72 -13.55
C GLY A 80 -12.39 13.73 -12.41
N GLN A 81 -13.43 13.92 -11.59
CA GLN A 81 -13.39 14.72 -10.38
C GLN A 81 -13.33 13.82 -9.14
N PHE A 82 -12.77 14.34 -8.06
CA PHE A 82 -12.52 13.59 -6.84
C PHE A 82 -13.04 14.30 -5.59
N ALA A 83 -13.46 13.53 -4.58
CA ALA A 83 -13.63 14.01 -3.21
C ALA A 83 -12.72 13.21 -2.27
N ARG A 84 -11.59 13.84 -1.90
CA ARG A 84 -10.53 13.26 -1.06
C ARG A 84 -10.10 11.87 -1.53
N PRO A 85 -9.32 11.79 -2.63
CA PRO A 85 -8.78 10.53 -3.08
C PRO A 85 -7.81 10.00 -2.01
N ASN A 86 -8.03 8.77 -1.55
CA ASN A 86 -7.24 8.13 -0.48
C ASN A 86 -6.40 7.01 -1.08
N GLY A 87 -6.99 5.84 -1.35
CA GLY A 87 -6.32 4.70 -1.99
C GLY A 87 -6.20 4.78 -3.50
N ILE A 88 -5.15 4.16 -4.05
CA ILE A 88 -4.94 4.02 -5.48
C ILE A 88 -4.32 2.65 -5.82
N ALA A 89 -4.74 2.04 -6.92
CA ALA A 89 -4.17 0.79 -7.42
C ALA A 89 -4.22 0.73 -8.95
N VAL A 90 -3.30 -0.02 -9.54
CA VAL A 90 -3.21 -0.23 -10.99
C VAL A 90 -3.34 -1.72 -11.28
N PHE A 91 -4.10 -2.06 -12.33
CA PHE A 91 -4.12 -3.39 -12.92
C PHE A 91 -4.20 -3.27 -14.44
N GLY A 92 -3.15 -3.71 -15.15
CA GLY A 92 -2.99 -3.38 -16.57
C GLY A 92 -3.00 -1.86 -16.78
N ASP A 93 -3.82 -1.38 -17.70
CA ASP A 93 -4.02 0.06 -17.97
C ASP A 93 -5.23 0.66 -17.24
N LEU A 94 -5.74 -0.03 -16.22
CA LEU A 94 -6.81 0.48 -15.38
C LEU A 94 -6.24 1.05 -14.08
N LEU A 95 -6.57 2.31 -13.81
CA LEU A 95 -6.28 3.00 -12.56
C LEU A 95 -7.55 3.07 -11.72
N PHE A 96 -7.50 2.50 -10.52
CA PHE A 96 -8.57 2.52 -9.54
C PHE A 96 -8.25 3.53 -8.46
N VAL A 97 -9.18 4.45 -8.18
CA VAL A 97 -9.01 5.50 -7.18
C VAL A 97 -10.16 5.42 -6.18
N VAL A 98 -9.83 5.18 -4.91
CA VAL A 98 -10.79 5.27 -3.81
C VAL A 98 -10.99 6.74 -3.46
N GLU A 99 -12.25 7.15 -3.39
CA GLU A 99 -12.66 8.48 -2.94
C GLU A 99 -13.41 8.32 -1.63
N ARG A 100 -12.79 8.78 -0.53
CA ARG A 100 -13.37 8.61 0.80
C ARG A 100 -14.67 9.39 0.95
N ASP A 101 -14.68 10.63 0.48
CA ASP A 101 -15.78 11.57 0.73
C ASP A 101 -16.86 11.51 -0.36
N ASN A 102 -16.59 10.83 -1.49
CA ASN A 102 -17.61 10.43 -2.47
C ASN A 102 -18.08 8.98 -2.30
N HIS A 103 -17.51 8.25 -1.33
CA HIS A 103 -17.86 6.87 -1.00
C HIS A 103 -17.82 5.92 -2.20
N ARG A 104 -16.82 6.06 -3.08
CA ARG A 104 -16.76 5.29 -4.33
C ARG A 104 -15.35 4.91 -4.71
N VAL A 105 -15.25 3.96 -5.62
CA VAL A 105 -14.05 3.73 -6.44
C VAL A 105 -14.33 4.24 -7.84
N GLN A 106 -13.45 5.07 -8.38
CA GLN A 106 -13.49 5.51 -9.77
C GLN A 106 -12.43 4.79 -10.59
N VAL A 107 -12.79 4.36 -11.80
CA VAL A 107 -11.90 3.63 -12.72
C VAL A 107 -11.56 4.55 -13.90
N LEU A 108 -10.28 4.69 -14.18
CA LEU A 108 -9.75 5.49 -15.29
C LEU A 108 -8.89 4.60 -16.21
N SER A 109 -8.85 4.88 -17.51
CA SER A 109 -7.88 4.27 -18.42
C SER A 109 -6.57 5.07 -18.43
N LEU A 110 -5.43 4.37 -18.49
CA LEU A 110 -4.10 4.94 -18.69
C LEU A 110 -3.70 4.83 -20.18
N PRO A 111 -2.81 5.71 -20.68
CA PRO A 111 -2.15 6.83 -20.00
C PRO A 111 -2.98 8.12 -19.95
N ALA A 112 -4.17 8.15 -20.54
CA ALA A 112 -4.93 9.40 -20.74
C ALA A 112 -5.72 9.84 -19.50
N PHE A 113 -5.87 8.96 -18.51
CA PHE A 113 -6.72 9.15 -17.32
C PHE A 113 -8.20 9.35 -17.71
N GLU A 114 -8.68 8.68 -18.75
CA GLU A 114 -10.08 8.85 -19.19
C GLU A 114 -11.02 8.12 -18.22
N PRO A 115 -12.05 8.78 -17.68
CA PRO A 115 -12.98 8.12 -16.77
C PRO A 115 -13.83 7.06 -17.48
N LEU A 116 -13.77 5.84 -16.96
CA LEU A 116 -14.56 4.69 -17.45
C LEU A 116 -15.83 4.46 -16.63
N GLY A 117 -15.83 4.93 -15.38
CA GLY A 117 -16.99 4.87 -14.50
C GLY A 117 -16.61 4.82 -13.03
N SER A 118 -17.59 4.52 -12.16
CA SER A 118 -17.37 4.35 -10.73
C SER A 118 -18.34 3.34 -10.13
N PHE A 119 -18.01 2.81 -8.96
CA PHE A 119 -18.82 1.86 -8.22
C PHE A 119 -18.63 2.00 -6.71
N GLY A 120 -19.49 1.33 -5.92
CA GLY A 120 -19.36 1.22 -4.47
C GLY A 120 -20.14 2.25 -3.64
N GLN A 121 -20.81 3.23 -4.26
CA GLN A 121 -21.57 4.31 -3.60
C GLN A 121 -22.62 3.82 -2.60
N GLU A 122 -23.17 2.63 -2.85
CA GLU A 122 -24.18 2.02 -1.99
C GLU A 122 -23.58 1.16 -0.86
N GLN A 123 -22.29 0.83 -0.94
CA GLN A 123 -21.64 -0.14 -0.05
C GLN A 123 -20.53 0.48 0.83
N LEU A 124 -19.78 1.45 0.29
CA LEU A 124 -18.64 2.07 0.98
C LEU A 124 -19.11 3.18 1.91
N ARG A 125 -18.53 3.25 3.12
CA ARG A 125 -18.89 4.23 4.14
C ARG A 125 -17.76 5.20 4.47
N LEU A 126 -16.56 4.70 4.70
CA LEU A 126 -15.32 5.48 4.83
C LEU A 126 -14.18 4.66 4.19
N PRO A 127 -14.14 4.56 2.85
CA PRO A 127 -13.14 3.75 2.18
C PRO A 127 -11.76 4.43 2.19
N TYR A 128 -10.69 3.64 2.37
CA TYR A 128 -9.31 4.13 2.41
C TYR A 128 -8.45 3.43 1.34
N GLY A 129 -7.85 2.30 1.67
CA GLY A 129 -6.99 1.53 0.78
C GLY A 129 -7.77 0.60 -0.15
N LEU A 130 -7.09 0.15 -1.22
CA LEU A 130 -7.59 -0.91 -2.08
C LEU A 130 -6.47 -1.78 -2.64
N TRP A 131 -6.82 -3.01 -2.99
CA TRP A 131 -5.95 -3.92 -3.72
C TRP A 131 -6.74 -4.64 -4.81
N VAL A 132 -6.09 -4.84 -5.96
CA VAL A 132 -6.71 -5.37 -7.18
C VAL A 132 -5.91 -6.57 -7.65
N TYR A 133 -6.61 -7.64 -8.03
CA TYR A 133 -5.99 -8.84 -8.62
C TYR A 133 -6.92 -9.49 -9.64
N GLU A 134 -6.35 -10.23 -10.59
CA GLU A 134 -7.13 -10.95 -11.59
C GLU A 134 -7.98 -12.04 -10.92
N HIS A 135 -9.30 -12.04 -11.18
CA HIS A 135 -10.16 -13.14 -10.78
C HIS A 135 -10.23 -14.23 -11.86
N ALA A 136 -10.41 -13.77 -13.09
CA ALA A 136 -10.53 -14.56 -14.30
C ALA A 136 -10.12 -13.66 -15.48
N PRO A 137 -9.83 -14.22 -16.68
CA PRO A 137 -9.47 -13.40 -17.83
C PRO A 137 -10.49 -12.28 -18.10
N GLY A 138 -10.02 -11.03 -18.04
CA GLY A 138 -10.84 -9.83 -18.26
C GLY A 138 -11.73 -9.40 -17.09
N GLU A 139 -11.66 -10.07 -15.93
CA GLU A 139 -12.37 -9.68 -14.71
C GLU A 139 -11.42 -9.64 -13.51
N VAL A 140 -11.41 -8.52 -12.80
CA VAL A 140 -10.62 -8.34 -11.58
C VAL A 140 -11.48 -8.39 -10.33
N THR A 141 -10.87 -8.82 -9.23
CA THR A 141 -11.37 -8.57 -7.88
C THR A 141 -10.80 -7.25 -7.39
N VAL A 142 -11.65 -6.38 -6.86
CA VAL A 142 -11.23 -5.18 -6.12
C VAL A 142 -11.61 -5.37 -4.66
N LEU A 143 -10.61 -5.34 -3.78
CA LEU A 143 -10.79 -5.31 -2.33
C LEU A 143 -10.59 -3.88 -1.84
N VAL A 144 -11.55 -3.33 -1.10
CA VAL A 144 -11.49 -1.95 -0.58
C VAL A 144 -11.63 -1.99 0.93
N THR A 145 -10.68 -1.43 1.65
CA THR A 145 -10.80 -1.28 3.11
C THR A 145 -11.76 -0.15 3.45
N ASP A 146 -12.63 -0.39 4.44
CA ASP A 146 -13.69 0.52 4.83
C ASP A 146 -13.64 0.75 6.36
N SER A 147 -13.05 1.88 6.73
CA SER A 147 -12.71 2.25 8.11
C SER A 147 -13.84 3.06 8.75
N PHE A 148 -15.10 2.66 8.52
CA PHE A 148 -16.24 3.35 9.09
C PHE A 148 -16.22 3.33 10.62
N MET A 149 -16.63 4.45 11.21
CA MET A 149 -16.58 4.69 12.66
C MET A 149 -17.99 4.86 13.23
N GLN A 150 -18.18 4.47 14.49
CA GLN A 150 -19.38 4.83 15.23
C GLN A 150 -19.37 6.32 15.58
N ASP A 151 -18.21 6.82 15.98
CA ASP A 151 -17.97 8.24 16.19
C ASP A 151 -16.60 8.60 15.61
N PHE A 152 -16.61 9.21 14.43
CA PHE A 152 -15.41 9.61 13.73
C PHE A 152 -14.62 10.70 14.48
N ALA A 153 -15.31 11.65 15.12
CA ALA A 153 -14.67 12.80 15.77
C ALA A 153 -13.83 12.38 16.99
N ASN A 154 -14.23 11.29 17.65
CA ASN A 154 -13.54 10.73 18.81
C ASN A 154 -12.81 9.41 18.50
N ALA A 155 -12.66 9.07 17.21
CA ALA A 155 -11.99 7.85 16.77
C ALA A 155 -12.55 6.56 17.44
N VAL A 156 -13.87 6.49 17.63
CA VAL A 156 -14.56 5.32 18.20
C VAL A 156 -14.93 4.34 17.09
N PRO A 157 -14.34 3.12 17.07
CA PRO A 157 -14.70 2.09 16.10
C PRO A 157 -16.17 1.68 16.24
N PRO A 158 -16.75 1.04 15.21
CA PRO A 158 -18.10 0.51 15.28
C PRO A 158 -18.19 -0.65 16.27
N PRO A 159 -19.41 -1.04 16.68
CA PRO A 159 -19.64 -2.24 17.46
C PRO A 159 -18.95 -3.48 16.87
N ARG A 160 -18.52 -4.39 17.74
CA ARG A 160 -17.60 -5.48 17.37
C ARG A 160 -18.15 -6.38 16.26
N GLU A 161 -19.46 -6.59 16.24
CA GLU A 161 -20.17 -7.36 15.21
C GLU A 161 -20.06 -6.73 13.81
N GLN A 162 -19.94 -5.40 13.71
CA GLN A 162 -19.78 -4.71 12.42
C GLN A 162 -18.35 -4.80 11.88
N LEU A 163 -17.38 -5.26 12.68
CA LEU A 163 -16.00 -5.49 12.21
C LEU A 163 -15.91 -6.64 11.20
N ALA A 164 -16.98 -7.41 10.99
CA ALA A 164 -17.08 -8.38 9.91
C ALA A 164 -17.18 -7.74 8.51
N GLU A 165 -17.26 -6.41 8.41
CA GLU A 165 -17.54 -5.68 7.18
C GLU A 165 -16.44 -4.68 6.79
N ARG A 166 -15.20 -4.93 7.23
CA ARG A 166 -14.05 -4.01 7.10
C ARG A 166 -13.40 -3.98 5.73
N VAL A 167 -13.61 -5.01 4.92
CA VAL A 167 -13.15 -5.04 3.54
C VAL A 167 -14.32 -5.38 2.65
N LYS A 168 -14.61 -4.52 1.67
CA LYS A 168 -15.63 -4.74 0.64
C LYS A 168 -14.99 -5.37 -0.58
N ARG A 169 -15.65 -6.38 -1.16
CA ARG A 169 -15.20 -7.08 -2.37
C ARG A 169 -16.11 -6.72 -3.55
N PHE A 170 -15.50 -6.44 -4.68
CA PHE A 170 -16.19 -6.21 -5.94
C PHE A 170 -15.59 -7.05 -7.06
N ARG A 171 -16.44 -7.51 -7.98
CA ARG A 171 -16.03 -8.04 -9.29
C ARG A 171 -16.14 -6.92 -10.30
N VAL A 172 -15.06 -6.66 -11.04
CA VAL A 172 -15.01 -5.54 -11.98
C VAL A 172 -14.46 -6.00 -13.31
N ALA A 173 -15.14 -5.63 -14.39
CA ALA A 173 -14.69 -5.84 -15.76
C ALA A 173 -14.91 -4.55 -16.56
N VAL A 174 -14.05 -4.30 -17.54
CA VAL A 174 -14.23 -3.27 -18.56
C VAL A 174 -14.26 -3.99 -19.89
N ASP A 175 -15.33 -3.84 -20.66
CA ASP A 175 -15.43 -4.46 -21.97
C ASP A 175 -14.67 -3.64 -23.05
N GLU A 176 -14.62 -4.17 -24.26
CA GLU A 176 -13.84 -3.59 -25.38
C GLU A 176 -14.29 -2.16 -25.76
N ASP A 177 -15.55 -1.81 -25.45
CA ASP A 177 -16.11 -0.47 -25.69
C ASP A 177 -15.80 0.50 -24.52
N GLY A 178 -15.02 0.07 -23.52
CA GLY A 178 -14.70 0.85 -22.33
C GLY A 178 -15.83 0.90 -21.31
N VAL A 179 -16.86 0.04 -21.42
CA VAL A 179 -17.99 0.05 -20.49
C VAL A 179 -17.62 -0.71 -19.22
N LEU A 180 -17.62 0.03 -18.11
CA LEU A 180 -17.39 -0.52 -16.77
C LEU A 180 -18.60 -1.34 -16.30
N ARG A 181 -18.34 -2.57 -15.84
CA ARG A 181 -19.28 -3.41 -15.10
C ARG A 181 -18.68 -3.74 -13.75
N ALA A 182 -19.41 -3.41 -12.68
CA ALA A 182 -19.00 -3.71 -11.32
C ALA A 182 -20.16 -4.37 -10.55
N ARG A 183 -19.84 -5.40 -9.77
CA ARG A 183 -20.75 -6.14 -8.91
C ARG A 183 -20.18 -6.19 -7.50
N TYR A 184 -20.99 -5.88 -6.50
CA TYR A 184 -20.65 -6.17 -5.11
C TYR A 184 -20.68 -7.68 -4.86
N ASP A 185 -19.62 -8.21 -4.26
CA ASP A 185 -19.40 -9.64 -4.01
C ASP A 185 -19.22 -9.95 -2.51
N GLY A 186 -19.81 -9.09 -1.68
CA GLY A 186 -19.81 -9.23 -0.22
C GLY A 186 -18.68 -8.46 0.47
N ALA A 187 -18.63 -8.63 1.79
CA ALA A 187 -17.62 -8.04 2.65
C ALA A 187 -17.05 -9.09 3.59
N PHE A 188 -15.88 -8.79 4.14
CA PHE A 188 -15.28 -9.62 5.18
C PHE A 188 -14.55 -8.77 6.22
N GLY A 189 -14.23 -9.45 7.32
CA GLY A 189 -13.51 -8.97 8.47
C GLY A 189 -13.61 -10.03 9.56
N ASP A 190 -12.96 -9.79 10.69
CA ASP A 190 -13.01 -10.68 11.84
C ASP A 190 -13.58 -9.95 13.05
N THR A 191 -14.29 -10.65 13.91
CA THR A 191 -14.90 -10.09 15.14
C THR A 191 -14.23 -10.63 16.41
N GLY A 192 -13.21 -11.48 16.24
CA GLY A 192 -12.43 -12.14 17.28
C GLY A 192 -11.03 -11.53 17.42
N GLU A 193 -10.00 -12.37 17.30
CA GLU A 193 -8.59 -11.99 17.45
C GLU A 193 -8.04 -11.26 16.22
N GLY A 194 -8.61 -11.51 15.05
CA GLY A 194 -8.21 -10.89 13.79
C GLY A 194 -8.83 -9.52 13.57
N ALA A 195 -9.68 -9.03 14.48
CA ALA A 195 -10.50 -7.85 14.24
C ALA A 195 -9.69 -6.60 13.82
N LEU A 196 -10.20 -5.91 12.80
CA LEU A 196 -9.66 -4.67 12.26
C LEU A 196 -10.48 -3.47 12.77
N PHE A 197 -9.93 -2.65 13.67
CA PHE A 197 -10.59 -1.52 14.31
C PHE A 197 -10.37 -0.21 13.55
N MET A 198 -9.17 0.02 13.05
CA MET A 198 -8.84 1.09 12.10
C MET A 198 -8.08 0.46 10.94
N VAL A 199 -8.79 0.23 9.85
CA VAL A 199 -8.27 -0.46 8.66
C VAL A 199 -7.90 0.56 7.59
N GLU A 200 -6.79 0.33 6.90
CA GLU A 200 -6.32 1.29 5.89
C GLU A 200 -5.64 0.57 4.71
N SER A 201 -4.34 0.36 4.75
CA SER A 201 -3.62 -0.32 3.68
C SER A 201 -3.92 -1.83 3.60
N ILE A 202 -3.97 -2.33 2.36
CA ILE A 202 -4.17 -3.75 2.04
C ILE A 202 -3.31 -4.12 0.84
N ALA A 203 -2.66 -5.28 0.91
CA ALA A 203 -2.00 -5.89 -0.24
C ALA A 203 -2.14 -7.42 -0.16
N GLY A 204 -2.00 -8.08 -1.31
CA GLY A 204 -2.24 -9.51 -1.43
C GLY A 204 -1.26 -10.25 -2.33
N ASP A 205 -1.31 -11.57 -2.20
CA ASP A 205 -0.54 -12.53 -2.98
C ASP A 205 -1.48 -13.66 -3.40
N PRO A 206 -2.01 -13.65 -4.64
CA PRO A 206 -2.88 -14.72 -5.13
C PRO A 206 -2.20 -16.10 -5.10
N ALA A 207 -0.92 -16.17 -5.43
CA ALA A 207 -0.16 -17.42 -5.47
C ALA A 207 0.07 -17.99 -4.07
N GLY A 208 0.36 -17.11 -3.10
CA GLY A 208 0.49 -17.45 -1.68
C GLY A 208 -0.83 -17.56 -0.91
N GLY A 209 -1.97 -17.27 -1.56
CA GLY A 209 -3.31 -17.38 -1.00
C GLY A 209 -3.62 -16.42 0.15
N ARG A 210 -2.95 -15.26 0.23
CA ARG A 210 -2.99 -14.39 1.42
C ARG A 210 -3.13 -12.90 1.12
N LEU A 211 -3.52 -12.18 2.17
CA LEU A 211 -3.62 -10.73 2.28
C LEU A 211 -2.89 -10.29 3.55
N LEU A 212 -2.19 -9.16 3.48
CA LEU A 212 -1.77 -8.41 4.65
C LEU A 212 -2.59 -7.12 4.71
N ILE A 213 -3.18 -6.87 5.87
CA ILE A 213 -4.09 -5.74 6.10
C ILE A 213 -3.63 -4.97 7.32
N ALA A 214 -3.46 -3.65 7.18
CA ALA A 214 -3.06 -2.77 8.26
C ALA A 214 -4.17 -2.60 9.29
N GLU A 215 -3.80 -2.80 10.55
CA GLU A 215 -4.50 -2.33 11.74
C GLU A 215 -3.70 -1.16 12.31
N GLU A 216 -4.20 0.05 12.15
CA GLU A 216 -3.54 1.27 12.61
C GLU A 216 -3.79 1.55 14.09
N ASP A 217 -4.85 0.97 14.67
CA ASP A 217 -5.29 1.39 15.99
C ASP A 217 -4.28 1.01 17.07
N ARG A 218 -3.50 2.01 17.49
CA ARG A 218 -2.46 1.88 18.51
C ARG A 218 -3.01 1.42 19.86
N ARG A 219 -4.31 1.60 20.14
CA ARG A 219 -4.97 1.17 21.38
C ARG A 219 -5.07 -0.35 21.48
N VAL A 220 -5.07 -1.05 20.34
CA VAL A 220 -5.11 -2.53 20.27
C VAL A 220 -3.77 -3.13 19.81
N GLY A 221 -2.75 -2.29 19.62
CA GLY A 221 -1.44 -2.68 19.11
C GLY A 221 -1.45 -2.69 17.58
N SER A 222 -0.93 -1.61 16.99
CA SER A 222 -0.88 -1.47 15.54
C SER A 222 -0.02 -2.56 14.91
N THR A 223 -0.50 -3.19 13.84
CA THR A 223 0.10 -4.38 13.23
C THR A 223 -0.42 -4.62 11.81
N LEU A 224 0.17 -5.58 11.09
CA LEU A 224 -0.39 -6.15 9.88
C LEU A 224 -1.00 -7.51 10.23
N ARG A 225 -2.25 -7.71 9.84
CA ARG A 225 -2.98 -8.97 10.06
C ARG A 225 -3.01 -9.78 8.79
N GLU A 226 -2.81 -11.09 8.93
CA GLU A 226 -2.84 -12.02 7.80
C GLU A 226 -4.23 -12.62 7.61
N TYR A 227 -4.76 -12.44 6.40
CA TYR A 227 -6.04 -12.99 5.96
C TYR A 227 -5.85 -13.88 4.74
N ALA A 228 -6.73 -14.84 4.53
CA ALA A 228 -6.86 -15.52 3.25
C ALA A 228 -7.58 -14.63 2.24
N LEU A 229 -7.41 -14.91 0.95
CA LEU A 229 -8.13 -14.19 -0.14
C LEU A 229 -9.65 -14.28 0.00
N ASP A 230 -10.16 -15.37 0.62
CA ASP A 230 -11.58 -15.56 0.90
C ASP A 230 -12.11 -14.63 2.01
N GLY A 231 -11.23 -13.99 2.78
CA GLY A 231 -11.55 -13.03 3.84
C GLY A 231 -11.46 -13.58 5.26
N ARG A 232 -11.02 -14.83 5.44
CA ARG A 232 -10.84 -15.43 6.77
C ARG A 232 -9.50 -15.05 7.39
N TYR A 233 -9.50 -14.63 8.64
CA TYR A 233 -8.27 -14.44 9.41
C TYR A 233 -7.49 -15.75 9.56
N LEU A 234 -6.17 -15.72 9.33
CA LEU A 234 -5.32 -16.91 9.33
C LEU A 234 -4.66 -17.21 10.68
N GLY A 235 -5.04 -16.49 11.74
CA GLY A 235 -4.50 -16.72 13.08
C GLY A 235 -3.11 -16.12 13.30
N ARG A 236 -2.63 -15.29 12.37
CA ARG A 236 -1.31 -14.65 12.43
C ARG A 236 -1.41 -13.16 12.22
N SER A 237 -0.76 -12.41 13.10
CA SER A 237 -0.49 -10.98 12.96
C SER A 237 1.01 -10.76 13.13
N LEU A 238 1.56 -9.71 12.53
CA LEU A 238 2.93 -9.31 12.81
C LEU A 238 3.08 -8.86 14.28
N PRO A 239 4.30 -8.86 14.83
CA PRO A 239 4.54 -8.26 16.13
C PRO A 239 4.04 -6.80 16.16
N PRO A 240 3.41 -6.35 17.26
CA PRO A 240 2.93 -4.97 17.36
C PRO A 240 4.05 -3.95 17.09
N LEU A 241 3.72 -2.94 16.30
CA LEU A 241 4.60 -1.84 15.93
C LEU A 241 4.58 -0.74 17.00
N ARG A 242 5.63 0.08 17.02
CA ARG A 242 5.69 1.27 17.89
C ARG A 242 4.98 2.47 17.23
N GLY A 243 5.16 2.59 15.91
CA GLY A 243 4.40 3.48 15.04
C GLY A 243 3.10 2.83 14.54
N GLU A 244 2.43 3.53 13.64
CA GLU A 244 1.25 3.03 12.93
C GLU A 244 1.69 2.12 11.76
N ALA A 245 0.93 1.06 11.56
CA ALA A 245 1.00 0.19 10.40
C ALA A 245 0.29 0.88 9.24
N GLU A 246 1.04 1.21 8.19
CA GLU A 246 0.51 1.93 7.03
C GLU A 246 0.71 1.05 5.78
N GLY A 247 1.31 1.62 4.73
CA GLY A 247 1.60 0.99 3.46
C GLY A 247 2.18 -0.42 3.57
N VAL A 248 1.61 -1.33 2.79
CA VAL A 248 2.12 -2.68 2.60
C VAL A 248 2.14 -3.02 1.12
N ALA A 249 3.21 -3.65 0.65
CA ALA A 249 3.34 -4.07 -0.73
C ALA A 249 4.10 -5.39 -0.83
N LEU A 250 3.74 -6.21 -1.81
CA LEU A 250 4.50 -7.39 -2.19
C LEU A 250 5.56 -6.98 -3.21
N TRP A 251 6.81 -7.33 -2.91
CA TRP A 251 7.92 -7.30 -3.86
C TRP A 251 8.17 -8.72 -4.36
N GLU A 252 7.74 -8.98 -5.58
CA GLU A 252 7.96 -10.27 -6.25
C GLU A 252 9.32 -10.32 -6.93
N CYS A 253 9.99 -11.46 -6.80
CA CYS A 253 11.30 -11.71 -7.37
C CYS A 253 11.27 -12.93 -8.29
N GLU A 254 12.39 -13.20 -8.97
CA GLU A 254 12.48 -14.32 -9.89
C GLU A 254 12.24 -15.68 -9.20
N GLY A 255 11.60 -16.60 -9.93
CA GLY A 255 11.37 -17.96 -9.45
C GLY A 255 10.30 -18.09 -8.37
N GLY A 256 9.45 -17.08 -8.17
CA GLY A 256 8.36 -17.10 -7.18
C GLY A 256 8.77 -16.69 -5.77
N GLU A 257 10.06 -16.36 -5.55
CA GLU A 257 10.51 -15.74 -4.31
C GLU A 257 9.99 -14.31 -4.17
N GLY A 258 10.15 -13.73 -2.99
CA GLY A 258 9.80 -12.33 -2.78
C GLY A 258 9.81 -11.93 -1.32
N TYR A 259 9.47 -10.67 -1.11
CA TYR A 259 9.38 -10.08 0.22
C TYR A 259 8.15 -9.18 0.33
N TRP A 260 7.53 -9.17 1.51
CA TRP A 260 6.62 -8.09 1.87
C TRP A 260 7.42 -6.92 2.41
N ILE A 261 7.05 -5.71 2.01
CA ILE A 261 7.53 -4.47 2.62
C ILE A 261 6.35 -3.87 3.36
N ALA A 262 6.49 -3.70 4.67
CA ALA A 262 5.48 -3.10 5.54
C ALA A 262 6.03 -1.85 6.22
N VAL A 263 5.22 -0.80 6.25
CA VAL A 263 5.59 0.49 6.82
C VAL A 263 5.25 0.56 8.30
N GLU A 264 6.22 0.99 9.10
CA GLU A 264 6.00 1.51 10.43
C GLU A 264 6.22 3.04 10.40
N GLN A 265 5.12 3.78 10.51
CA GLN A 265 5.06 5.23 10.33
C GLN A 265 5.73 5.96 11.50
N LEU A 266 7.00 6.31 11.30
CA LEU A 266 7.85 6.96 12.29
C LEU A 266 8.72 8.03 11.61
N ARG A 267 9.55 8.71 12.41
CA ARG A 267 10.63 9.57 11.92
C ARG A 267 11.98 9.06 12.42
N PRO A 268 12.87 8.56 11.54
CA PRO A 268 12.61 8.20 10.13
C PRO A 268 11.60 7.04 10.02
N THR A 269 11.03 6.84 8.82
CA THR A 269 10.16 5.68 8.55
C THR A 269 10.99 4.41 8.69
N ARG A 270 10.41 3.36 9.30
CA ARG A 270 10.99 2.02 9.32
C ARG A 270 10.26 1.12 8.34
N PHE A 271 10.99 0.54 7.40
CA PHE A 271 10.48 -0.39 6.41
C PHE A 271 10.84 -1.81 6.83
N HIS A 272 9.83 -2.59 7.22
CA HIS A 272 9.97 -3.99 7.63
C HIS A 272 9.93 -4.86 6.39
N VAL A 273 10.98 -5.67 6.18
CA VAL A 273 11.08 -6.61 5.06
C VAL A 273 10.87 -8.02 5.59
N LEU A 274 9.89 -8.74 5.03
CA LEU A 274 9.45 -10.05 5.52
C LEU A 274 9.48 -11.05 4.37
N GLU A 275 9.95 -12.28 4.61
CA GLU A 275 9.91 -13.35 3.61
C GLU A 275 8.47 -13.59 3.12
N ARG A 276 8.24 -13.64 1.80
CA ARG A 276 6.91 -13.81 1.17
C ARG A 276 6.09 -14.95 1.78
N ASP A 277 6.69 -16.13 1.89
CA ASP A 277 5.98 -17.34 2.29
C ASP A 277 5.80 -17.46 3.81
N THR A 278 6.84 -17.14 4.56
CA THR A 278 6.88 -17.42 6.01
C THR A 278 6.51 -16.22 6.87
N LEU A 279 6.50 -15.01 6.32
CA LEU A 279 6.41 -13.73 7.04
C LEU A 279 7.46 -13.55 8.15
N ARG A 280 8.56 -14.32 8.11
CA ARG A 280 9.69 -14.07 9.00
C ARG A 280 10.39 -12.80 8.58
N SER A 281 10.84 -12.00 9.55
CA SER A 281 11.61 -10.79 9.27
C SER A 281 12.93 -11.16 8.57
N ALA A 282 13.12 -10.59 7.38
CA ALA A 282 14.38 -10.57 6.64
C ALA A 282 15.23 -9.35 7.00
N GLY A 283 14.63 -8.34 7.65
CA GLY A 283 15.31 -7.19 8.22
C GLY A 283 14.41 -5.97 8.29
N VAL A 284 14.97 -4.87 8.76
CA VAL A 284 14.34 -3.54 8.76
C VAL A 284 15.36 -2.55 8.22
N PHE A 285 14.94 -1.60 7.40
CA PHE A 285 15.79 -0.48 6.99
C PHE A 285 15.07 0.86 7.16
N THR A 286 15.82 1.95 7.15
CA THR A 286 15.28 3.31 7.11
C THR A 286 15.84 4.08 5.93
N GLY A 287 15.14 5.14 5.52
CA GLY A 287 15.74 6.18 4.69
C GLY A 287 16.60 7.13 5.51
N SER A 288 17.46 7.89 4.83
CA SER A 288 18.21 8.99 5.46
C SER A 288 17.31 10.18 5.82
N ARG A 289 16.23 10.38 5.07
CA ARG A 289 15.31 11.53 5.25
C ARG A 289 13.84 11.14 5.26
N THR A 290 13.48 10.07 4.56
CA THR A 290 12.09 9.60 4.46
C THR A 290 11.53 9.31 5.84
N ALA A 291 10.35 9.87 6.09
CA ALA A 291 9.70 9.90 7.38
C ALA A 291 8.18 10.00 7.19
N ARG A 292 7.45 9.48 8.17
CA ARG A 292 5.98 9.44 8.21
C ARG A 292 5.39 9.04 6.88
N THR A 293 5.77 7.85 6.44
CA THR A 293 5.26 7.27 5.21
C THR A 293 3.88 6.69 5.47
N ASP A 294 2.89 7.11 4.70
CA ASP A 294 1.59 6.44 4.59
C ASP A 294 1.73 5.30 3.56
N GLY A 295 1.28 5.54 2.32
CA GLY A 295 1.36 4.59 1.23
C GLY A 295 2.75 4.37 0.63
N ILE A 296 2.95 3.15 0.12
CA ILE A 296 4.10 2.74 -0.68
C ILE A 296 3.63 2.07 -1.97
N ALA A 297 4.51 2.04 -2.98
CA ALA A 297 4.31 1.23 -4.18
C ALA A 297 5.62 0.55 -4.57
N VAL A 298 5.54 -0.70 -5.02
CA VAL A 298 6.69 -1.44 -5.55
C VAL A 298 6.55 -1.58 -7.06
N PHE A 299 7.58 -1.20 -7.79
CA PHE A 299 7.78 -1.57 -9.18
C PHE A 299 8.93 -2.56 -9.26
N ALA A 300 8.62 -3.85 -9.39
CA ALA A 300 9.63 -4.92 -9.37
C ALA A 300 10.39 -5.07 -10.71
N GLY A 301 9.88 -4.46 -11.79
CA GLY A 301 10.50 -4.54 -13.11
C GLY A 301 11.83 -3.77 -13.21
N PRO A 302 12.78 -4.23 -14.03
CA PRO A 302 14.03 -3.52 -14.26
C PRO A 302 13.78 -2.23 -15.07
N THR A 303 14.50 -1.17 -14.73
CA THR A 303 14.62 0.05 -15.56
C THR A 303 16.10 0.36 -15.80
N PRO A 304 16.46 1.21 -16.78
CA PRO A 304 17.87 1.58 -17.00
C PRO A 304 18.55 2.19 -15.77
N ARG A 305 17.81 2.91 -14.91
CA ARG A 305 18.34 3.50 -13.67
C ARG A 305 18.28 2.53 -12.49
N PHE A 306 17.27 1.66 -12.45
CA PHE A 306 16.99 0.77 -11.33
C PHE A 306 16.83 -0.67 -11.84
N PRO A 307 17.94 -1.40 -12.05
CA PRO A 307 17.88 -2.79 -12.55
C PRO A 307 17.15 -3.74 -11.59
N GLY A 308 17.21 -3.48 -10.28
CA GLY A 308 16.57 -4.28 -9.25
C GLY A 308 15.13 -3.92 -8.91
N GLY A 309 14.55 -2.95 -9.62
CA GLY A 309 13.25 -2.37 -9.30
C GLY A 309 13.32 -1.21 -8.31
N ILE A 310 12.15 -0.66 -7.99
CA ILE A 310 12.00 0.60 -7.26
C ILE A 310 10.95 0.43 -6.16
N LEU A 311 11.28 0.86 -4.94
CA LEU A 311 10.29 1.12 -3.90
C LEU A 311 10.01 2.62 -3.88
N PHE A 312 8.76 3.00 -4.07
CA PHE A 312 8.28 4.35 -3.83
C PHE A 312 7.64 4.44 -2.46
N ALA A 313 7.90 5.52 -1.75
CA ALA A 313 7.33 5.79 -0.44
C ALA A 313 6.94 7.26 -0.33
N LEU A 314 5.83 7.55 0.33
CA LEU A 314 5.54 8.93 0.72
C LEU A 314 6.50 9.43 1.80
N HIS A 315 6.71 10.74 1.78
CA HIS A 315 7.51 11.45 2.74
C HIS A 315 6.76 12.68 3.26
N ASP A 316 6.44 12.64 4.56
CA ASP A 316 5.82 13.75 5.31
C ASP A 316 4.60 14.35 4.58
N ASP A 317 3.77 13.51 3.95
CA ASP A 317 2.53 13.83 3.21
C ASP A 317 2.70 14.86 2.08
N ARG A 318 3.94 15.12 1.65
CA ARG A 318 4.27 16.24 0.76
C ARG A 318 5.13 15.83 -0.41
N ALA A 319 5.88 14.74 -0.31
CA ALA A 319 6.79 14.32 -1.36
C ALA A 319 6.73 12.81 -1.56
N VAL A 320 7.28 12.37 -2.69
CA VAL A 320 7.53 10.96 -2.98
C VAL A 320 9.03 10.73 -2.92
N ALA A 321 9.45 9.66 -2.28
CA ALA A 321 10.82 9.15 -2.26
C ALA A 321 10.89 7.87 -3.10
N ALA A 322 12.05 7.62 -3.69
CA ALA A 322 12.37 6.35 -4.33
C ALA A 322 13.62 5.72 -3.72
N PHE A 323 13.56 4.42 -3.49
CA PHE A 323 14.68 3.57 -3.08
C PHE A 323 14.99 2.56 -4.17
N ASP A 324 16.28 2.34 -4.42
CA ASP A 324 16.75 1.26 -5.28
C ASP A 324 16.60 -0.07 -4.53
N LEU A 325 15.73 -0.96 -5.03
CA LEU A 325 15.50 -2.25 -4.39
C LEU A 325 16.73 -3.16 -4.41
N GLY A 326 17.66 -2.98 -5.37
CA GLY A 326 18.96 -3.63 -5.37
C GLY A 326 19.87 -3.15 -4.24
N GLU A 327 19.78 -1.89 -3.82
CA GLU A 327 20.47 -1.38 -2.63
C GLU A 327 19.85 -1.92 -1.33
N VAL A 328 18.52 -2.02 -1.29
CA VAL A 328 17.79 -2.65 -0.18
C VAL A 328 18.20 -4.12 -0.03
N ALA A 329 18.20 -4.88 -1.14
CA ALA A 329 18.62 -6.28 -1.16
C ALA A 329 20.05 -6.46 -0.62
N ARG A 330 21.00 -5.65 -1.08
CA ARG A 330 22.40 -5.71 -0.63
C ARG A 330 22.54 -5.36 0.84
N SER A 331 21.84 -4.32 1.30
CA SER A 331 21.92 -3.82 2.68
C SER A 331 21.37 -4.84 3.69
N LEU A 332 20.29 -5.54 3.33
CA LEU A 332 19.66 -6.57 4.16
C LEU A 332 20.16 -7.98 3.87
N ARG A 333 21.05 -8.16 2.88
CA ARG A 333 21.57 -9.47 2.43
C ARG A 333 20.45 -10.43 2.04
N LEU A 334 19.49 -9.92 1.27
CA LEU A 334 18.36 -10.69 0.75
C LEU A 334 18.80 -11.67 -0.34
N SER A 335 17.87 -12.52 -0.80
CA SER A 335 18.10 -13.47 -1.89
C SER A 335 18.69 -12.77 -3.13
N PRO A 336 19.70 -13.34 -3.80
CA PRO A 336 20.27 -12.78 -5.02
C PRO A 336 19.28 -12.80 -6.21
N ARG A 337 18.13 -13.49 -6.07
CA ARG A 337 17.04 -13.44 -7.05
C ARG A 337 16.22 -12.16 -6.95
N CYS A 338 16.46 -11.35 -5.92
CA CYS A 338 15.89 -10.03 -5.73
C CYS A 338 16.99 -8.98 -5.92
N GLY A 339 16.76 -7.97 -6.76
CA GLY A 339 17.66 -6.82 -6.89
C GLY A 339 18.43 -6.68 -8.21
N GLY A 340 18.13 -7.52 -9.21
CA GLY A 340 18.64 -7.39 -10.59
C GLY A 340 20.04 -7.96 -10.80
#